data_AF-X0YL37-F1
#
_entry.id   AF-X0YL37-F1
#
_cell.length_a   1.000
_cell.length_b   1.000
_cell.length_c   1.000
_cell.angle_alpha   90.00
_cell.angle_beta   90.00
_cell.angle_gamma   90.00
#
_symmetry.space_group_name_H-M   'P 1'
#
loop_
_entity.id
_entity.type
_entity.pdbx_description
1 polymer ?
#
loop_
_entity_poly.entity_id
_entity_poly.type
_entity_poly.pdbx_seq_one_letter_code
_entity_poly.pdbx_strand_id
1 'polypeptide(L)'
;VIELGESPLKAIRNKQDSSIVVGINMVRDGTASAFVSAGNSGAVIAAALLNLGKVKGIQRPAVGSLLHIDAAAPILLIDAGANADCRPSFLVQFAQLGTIYAKEILGISSPRVGLLSNGEEETKGNRLAQESHKLLKKTNLNFIGNIEGQDISKRAADIIVTDGFTGNIVLKTLEGLGDTFMNLRRVGQFLSSAYHLQGHALLYDVGLGSLIKRMDYREYGGSCLLGV
;
A
#
# COMPACT_ATOMS: atom_id res chain seq x y z
N VAL A 1 19.18 5.90 -17.43
CA VAL A 1 17.97 5.18 -16.94
C VAL A 1 18.38 4.04 -16.02
N ILE A 2 17.55 3.68 -15.05
CA ILE A 2 17.75 2.50 -14.18
C ILE A 2 16.77 1.41 -14.64
N GLU A 3 17.30 0.27 -15.04
CA GLU A 3 16.51 -0.88 -15.50
C GLU A 3 15.87 -1.64 -14.31
N LEU A 4 14.77 -2.33 -14.57
CA LEU A 4 13.99 -3.04 -13.54
C LEU A 4 14.80 -4.14 -12.82
N GLY A 5 15.72 -4.81 -13.51
CA GLY A 5 16.54 -5.88 -12.95
C GLY A 5 17.79 -5.44 -12.19
N GLU A 6 18.08 -4.13 -12.14
CA GLU A 6 19.28 -3.63 -11.46
C GLU A 6 19.13 -3.62 -9.95
N SER A 7 20.22 -3.91 -9.24
CA SER A 7 20.29 -3.74 -7.79
C SER A 7 20.09 -2.26 -7.44
N PRO A 8 19.04 -1.88 -6.69
CA PRO A 8 18.67 -0.48 -6.47
C PRO A 8 19.80 0.39 -5.92
N LEU A 9 20.47 -0.08 -4.86
CA LEU A 9 21.52 0.68 -4.20
C LEU A 9 22.76 0.87 -5.10
N LYS A 10 23.10 -0.12 -5.92
CA LYS A 10 24.21 -0.01 -6.86
C LYS A 10 23.87 0.94 -8.00
N ALA A 11 22.66 0.83 -8.55
CA ALA A 11 22.19 1.70 -9.62
C ALA A 11 22.16 3.17 -9.19
N ILE A 12 21.61 3.47 -8.02
CA ILE A 12 21.57 4.84 -7.48
C ILE A 12 22.97 5.41 -7.25
N ARG A 13 23.92 4.63 -6.76
CA ARG A 13 25.31 5.09 -6.57
C ARG A 13 26.01 5.37 -7.90
N ASN A 14 25.84 4.50 -8.89
CA ASN A 14 26.60 4.55 -10.13
C ASN A 14 25.98 5.46 -11.20
N LYS A 15 24.66 5.69 -11.17
CA LYS A 15 23.91 6.42 -12.20
C LYS A 15 23.29 7.70 -11.63
N GLN A 16 24.15 8.63 -11.22
CA GLN A 16 23.75 9.93 -10.64
C GLN A 16 22.97 10.82 -11.62
N ASP A 17 23.10 10.55 -12.92
CA ASP A 17 22.40 11.22 -14.02
C ASP A 17 21.11 10.51 -14.45
N SER A 18 20.70 9.44 -13.74
CA SER A 18 19.46 8.74 -14.05
C SER A 18 18.22 9.62 -13.80
N SER A 19 17.16 9.42 -14.58
CA SER A 19 15.91 10.17 -14.45
C SER A 19 15.31 10.12 -13.04
N ILE A 20 15.47 8.99 -12.32
CA ILE A 20 15.04 8.87 -10.91
C ILE A 20 15.88 9.79 -10.02
N VAL A 21 17.21 9.74 -10.12
CA VAL A 21 18.09 10.57 -9.27
C VAL A 21 17.90 12.05 -9.57
N VAL A 22 17.86 12.43 -10.84
CA VAL A 22 17.63 13.82 -11.28
C VAL A 22 16.28 14.32 -10.78
N GLY A 23 15.20 13.56 -10.98
CA GLY A 23 13.86 13.96 -10.54
C GLY A 23 13.74 14.12 -9.03
N ILE A 24 14.37 13.24 -8.24
CA ILE A 24 14.42 13.38 -6.78
C ILE A 24 15.25 14.60 -6.36
N ASN A 25 16.39 14.85 -7.01
CA ASN A 25 17.21 16.02 -6.73
C ASN A 25 16.45 17.32 -7.04
N MET A 26 15.64 17.35 -8.10
CA MET A 26 14.80 18.50 -8.42
C MET A 26 13.81 18.83 -7.29
N VAL A 27 13.25 17.80 -6.63
CA VAL A 27 12.39 17.99 -5.44
C VAL A 27 13.19 18.49 -4.25
N ARG A 28 14.35 17.88 -3.97
CA ARG A 28 15.25 18.31 -2.89
C ARG A 28 15.68 19.77 -3.04
N ASP A 29 15.98 20.19 -4.26
CA ASP A 29 16.50 21.52 -4.58
C ASP A 29 15.38 22.56 -4.73
N GLY A 30 14.11 22.17 -4.50
CA GLY A 30 12.96 23.07 -4.54
C GLY A 30 12.52 23.48 -5.95
N THR A 31 13.10 22.87 -7.00
CA THR A 31 12.71 23.11 -8.41
C THR A 31 11.46 22.35 -8.82
N ALA A 32 11.07 21.32 -8.05
CA ALA A 32 9.83 20.58 -8.20
C ALA A 32 9.17 20.36 -6.83
N SER A 33 7.85 20.24 -6.79
CA SER A 33 7.11 20.00 -5.54
C SER A 33 6.88 18.51 -5.25
N ALA A 34 6.93 17.66 -6.27
CA ALA A 34 6.71 16.22 -6.16
C ALA A 34 7.39 15.46 -7.30
N PHE A 35 7.63 14.17 -7.09
CA PHE A 35 8.16 13.26 -8.11
C PHE A 35 7.36 11.96 -8.12
N VAL A 36 7.05 11.47 -9.34
CA VAL A 36 6.31 10.22 -9.56
C VAL A 36 7.10 9.39 -10.58
N SER A 37 7.19 8.08 -10.35
CA SER A 37 7.89 7.16 -11.26
C SER A 37 7.20 5.81 -11.32
N ALA A 38 7.07 5.28 -12.54
CA ALA A 38 6.71 3.89 -12.80
C ALA A 38 7.95 2.98 -12.95
N GLY A 39 9.14 3.47 -12.57
CA GLY A 39 10.40 2.74 -12.64
C GLY A 39 10.58 1.75 -11.48
N ASN A 40 11.82 1.32 -11.27
CA ASN A 40 12.16 0.41 -10.17
C ASN A 40 11.83 1.04 -8.80
N SER A 41 10.82 0.52 -8.09
CA SER A 41 10.36 1.05 -6.81
C SER A 41 11.46 1.10 -5.75
N GLY A 42 12.33 0.09 -5.71
CA GLY A 42 13.47 0.07 -4.80
C GLY A 42 14.45 1.21 -5.09
N ALA A 43 14.68 1.54 -6.36
CA ALA A 43 15.54 2.65 -6.76
C ALA A 43 14.92 3.99 -6.39
N VAL A 44 13.61 4.16 -6.56
CA VAL A 44 12.87 5.36 -6.14
C VAL A 44 12.95 5.55 -4.62
N ILE A 45 12.66 4.51 -3.85
CA ILE A 45 12.73 4.55 -2.37
C ILE A 45 14.16 4.86 -1.91
N ALA A 46 15.16 4.20 -2.50
CA ALA A 46 16.56 4.44 -2.18
C ALA A 46 17.01 5.88 -2.53
N ALA A 47 16.63 6.38 -3.71
CA ALA A 47 16.93 7.76 -4.12
C ALA A 47 16.29 8.78 -3.18
N ALA A 48 15.01 8.63 -2.87
CA ALA A 48 14.30 9.50 -1.94
C ALA A 48 14.98 9.51 -0.56
N LEU A 49 15.29 8.33 -0.02
CA LEU A 49 15.96 8.21 1.28
C LEU A 49 17.35 8.84 1.32
N LEU A 50 18.15 8.64 0.28
CA LEU A 50 19.55 9.08 0.25
C LEU A 50 19.69 10.55 -0.11
N ASN A 51 18.86 11.04 -1.03
CA ASN A 51 19.03 12.38 -1.61
C ASN A 51 18.04 13.39 -1.02
N LEU A 52 16.74 13.03 -0.93
CA LEU A 52 15.72 13.92 -0.35
C LEU A 52 15.79 13.91 1.18
N GLY A 53 16.06 12.74 1.75
CA GLY A 53 16.08 12.53 3.19
C GLY A 53 14.69 12.23 3.74
N LYS A 54 14.58 12.24 5.07
CA LYS A 54 13.34 11.98 5.80
C LYS A 54 12.96 13.20 6.61
N VAL A 55 11.66 13.39 6.81
CA VAL A 55 11.13 14.46 7.67
C VAL A 55 11.72 14.35 9.08
N LYS A 56 12.12 15.49 9.67
CA LYS A 56 12.70 15.53 11.02
C LYS A 56 11.77 14.87 12.04
N GLY A 57 12.30 13.92 12.80
CA GLY A 57 11.55 13.17 13.81
C GLY A 57 10.96 11.84 13.31
N ILE A 58 10.83 11.65 11.99
CA ILE A 58 10.49 10.34 11.42
C ILE A 58 11.71 9.43 11.53
N GLN A 59 11.52 8.21 12.03
CA GLN A 59 12.60 7.23 12.17
C GLN A 59 12.85 6.51 10.85
N ARG A 60 11.78 6.05 10.19
CA ARG A 60 11.77 5.40 8.88
C ARG A 60 10.58 5.93 8.08
N PRO A 61 10.73 6.27 6.79
CA PRO A 61 9.57 6.44 5.92
C PRO A 61 8.92 5.07 5.66
N ALA A 62 7.69 5.08 5.19
CA ALA A 62 6.93 3.86 4.88
C ALA A 62 6.20 4.01 3.55
N VAL A 63 6.02 2.89 2.84
CA VAL A 63 5.22 2.87 1.62
C VAL A 63 3.77 2.69 2.03
N GLY A 64 2.94 3.68 1.75
CA GLY A 64 1.49 3.60 1.87
C GLY A 64 0.87 3.20 0.53
N SER A 65 0.06 2.15 0.52
CA SER A 65 -0.66 1.69 -0.68
C SER A 65 -2.17 1.70 -0.43
N LEU A 66 -2.95 2.16 -1.42
CA LEU A 66 -4.41 2.25 -1.31
C LEU A 66 -5.07 1.00 -1.90
N LEU A 67 -5.73 0.24 -1.03
CA LEU A 67 -6.50 -0.94 -1.40
C LEU A 67 -7.96 -0.56 -1.65
N HIS A 68 -8.46 -0.79 -2.86
CA HIS A 68 -9.82 -0.42 -3.28
C HIS A 68 -10.76 -1.63 -3.26
N ILE A 69 -10.82 -2.33 -2.12
CA ILE A 69 -11.61 -3.57 -1.97
C ILE A 69 -13.10 -3.27 -1.78
N ASP A 70 -13.43 -2.18 -1.08
CA ASP A 70 -14.79 -1.67 -0.90
C ASP A 70 -15.07 -0.51 -1.88
N ALA A 71 -16.29 -0.44 -2.41
CA ALA A 71 -16.75 0.64 -3.28
C ALA A 71 -16.83 2.00 -2.58
N ALA A 72 -17.07 1.99 -1.28
CA ALA A 72 -17.37 3.20 -0.52
C ALA A 72 -16.12 4.06 -0.29
N ALA A 73 -14.99 3.45 0.03
CA ALA A 73 -13.73 4.14 0.28
C ALA A 73 -12.52 3.19 0.26
N PRO A 74 -11.33 3.68 -0.11
CA PRO A 74 -10.10 2.90 -0.04
C PRO A 74 -9.64 2.66 1.40
N ILE A 75 -8.78 1.65 1.55
CA ILE A 75 -8.05 1.34 2.78
C ILE A 75 -6.58 1.64 2.57
N LEU A 76 -5.93 2.33 3.50
CA LEU A 76 -4.48 2.56 3.46
C LEU A 76 -3.73 1.42 4.13
N LEU A 77 -2.95 0.65 3.39
CA LEU A 77 -1.99 -0.32 3.91
C LEU A 77 -0.62 0.33 4.09
N ILE A 78 -0.05 0.26 5.30
CA ILE A 78 1.26 0.85 5.63
C ILE A 78 2.00 0.03 6.69
N ASP A 79 3.22 -0.43 6.52
CA ASP A 79 4.14 -0.30 5.39
C ASP A 79 3.92 -1.41 4.35
N ALA A 80 3.92 -1.07 3.07
CA ALA A 80 3.74 -2.00 1.96
C ALA A 80 5.06 -2.41 1.27
N GLY A 81 6.22 -2.16 1.88
CA GLY A 81 7.49 -2.76 1.43
C GLY A 81 8.76 -1.93 1.58
N ALA A 82 8.73 -0.79 2.28
CA ALA A 82 9.95 -0.01 2.51
C ALA A 82 10.89 -0.64 3.56
N ASN A 83 10.32 -1.25 4.59
CA ASN A 83 11.06 -1.74 5.75
C ASN A 83 10.69 -3.20 6.07
N ALA A 84 11.51 -4.15 5.60
CA ALA A 84 11.31 -5.56 5.90
C ALA A 84 11.35 -5.85 7.41
N ASP A 85 12.33 -5.26 8.11
CA ASP A 85 12.47 -5.39 9.56
C ASP A 85 12.04 -4.10 10.28
N CYS A 86 11.09 -4.24 11.20
CA CYS A 86 10.53 -3.12 11.95
C CYS A 86 10.70 -3.26 13.46
N ARG A 87 10.71 -2.10 14.14
CA ARG A 87 10.58 -2.00 15.60
C ARG A 87 9.18 -1.50 15.94
N PRO A 88 8.65 -1.78 17.15
CA PRO A 88 7.31 -1.34 17.52
C PRO A 88 7.07 0.17 17.39
N SER A 89 8.09 0.98 17.70
CA SER A 89 8.02 2.43 17.55
C SER A 89 7.88 2.89 16.10
N PHE A 90 8.31 2.09 15.11
CA PHE A 90 8.09 2.39 13.70
C PHE A 90 6.61 2.22 13.35
N LEU A 91 5.97 1.13 13.78
CA LEU A 91 4.55 0.89 13.53
C LEU A 91 3.67 2.00 14.15
N VAL A 92 4.04 2.52 15.31
CA VAL A 92 3.38 3.71 15.88
C VAL A 92 3.51 4.92 14.97
N GLN A 93 4.71 5.19 14.41
CA GLN A 93 4.89 6.28 13.45
C GLN A 93 4.15 6.03 12.13
N PHE A 94 4.07 4.79 11.66
CA PHE A 94 3.32 4.43 10.47
C PHE A 94 1.82 4.68 10.68
N ALA A 95 1.30 4.33 11.85
CA ALA A 95 -0.07 4.67 12.24
C ALA A 95 -0.34 6.18 12.23
N GLN A 96 0.60 6.98 12.74
CA GLN A 96 0.52 8.44 12.73
C GLN A 96 0.57 9.02 11.31
N LEU A 97 1.54 8.59 10.49
CA LEU A 97 1.67 8.99 9.09
C LEU A 97 0.40 8.64 8.30
N GLY A 98 -0.10 7.41 8.46
CA GLY A 98 -1.33 6.97 7.83
C GLY A 98 -2.54 7.75 8.28
N THR A 99 -2.62 8.12 9.57
CA THR A 99 -3.71 8.96 10.11
C THR A 99 -3.70 10.35 9.49
N ILE A 100 -2.52 10.97 9.35
CA ILE A 100 -2.39 12.27 8.68
C ILE A 100 -2.82 12.14 7.21
N TYR A 101 -2.31 11.14 6.50
CA TYR A 101 -2.67 10.91 5.10
C TYR A 101 -4.19 10.70 4.92
N ALA A 102 -4.80 9.85 5.75
CA ALA A 102 -6.23 9.59 5.67
C ALA A 102 -7.10 10.82 5.98
N LYS A 103 -6.66 11.68 6.90
CA LYS A 103 -7.35 12.94 7.21
C LYS A 103 -7.22 13.96 6.09
N GLU A 104 -5.99 14.25 5.69
CA GLU A 104 -5.68 15.37 4.79
C GLU A 104 -5.95 15.04 3.32
N ILE A 105 -5.71 13.79 2.91
CA ILE A 105 -5.84 13.36 1.50
C ILE A 105 -7.15 12.63 1.25
N LEU A 106 -7.56 11.76 2.17
CA LEU A 106 -8.80 10.96 2.00
C LEU A 106 -10.03 11.61 2.67
N GLY A 107 -9.87 12.70 3.42
CA GLY A 107 -10.98 13.40 4.07
C GLY A 107 -11.64 12.63 5.22
N ILE A 108 -10.97 11.61 5.78
CA ILE A 108 -11.51 10.78 6.86
C ILE A 108 -11.15 11.41 8.20
N SER A 109 -12.10 12.06 8.86
CA SER A 109 -11.86 12.87 10.07
C SER A 109 -11.30 12.09 11.28
N SER A 110 -11.75 10.85 11.48
CA SER A 110 -11.31 9.97 12.58
C SER A 110 -11.02 8.55 12.05
N PRO A 111 -9.94 8.37 11.29
CA PRO A 111 -9.69 7.12 10.56
C PRO A 111 -9.37 5.99 11.55
N ARG A 112 -10.06 4.87 11.41
CA ARG A 112 -9.85 3.67 12.23
C ARG A 112 -8.51 3.04 11.87
N VAL A 113 -7.64 2.89 12.86
CA VAL A 113 -6.32 2.27 12.71
C VAL A 113 -6.38 0.84 13.25
N GLY A 114 -6.16 -0.14 12.37
CA GLY A 114 -6.01 -1.55 12.73
C GLY A 114 -4.55 -1.99 12.64
N LEU A 115 -4.10 -2.81 13.60
CA LEU A 115 -2.80 -3.47 13.53
C LEU A 115 -2.98 -4.86 12.93
N LEU A 116 -2.33 -5.14 11.80
CA LEU A 116 -2.44 -6.45 11.17
C LEU A 116 -1.78 -7.52 12.04
N SER A 117 -2.52 -8.60 12.31
CA SER A 117 -2.09 -9.70 13.16
C SER A 117 -2.68 -11.03 12.69
N ASN A 118 -2.32 -12.12 13.36
CA ASN A 118 -2.86 -13.47 13.14
C ASN A 118 -3.96 -13.84 14.15
N GLY A 119 -4.64 -12.83 14.70
CA GLY A 119 -5.77 -12.95 15.62
C GLY A 119 -6.15 -11.60 16.22
N GLU A 120 -7.41 -11.44 16.60
CA GLU A 120 -7.98 -10.19 17.10
C GLU A 120 -7.57 -9.89 18.56
N GLU A 121 -7.22 -10.92 19.35
CA GLU A 121 -6.89 -10.72 20.76
C GLU A 121 -5.57 -9.96 20.94
N GLU A 122 -5.46 -9.13 21.97
CA GLU A 122 -4.28 -8.26 22.22
C GLU A 122 -2.96 -9.04 22.38
N THR A 123 -3.06 -10.33 22.76
CA THR A 123 -1.93 -11.23 22.98
C THR A 123 -1.49 -11.96 21.71
N LYS A 124 -2.24 -11.85 20.61
CA LYS A 124 -1.90 -12.48 19.33
C LYS A 124 -0.87 -11.66 18.56
N GLY A 125 -0.30 -12.31 17.55
CA GLY A 125 0.79 -11.79 16.76
C GLY A 125 2.15 -12.21 17.28
N ASN A 126 3.18 -11.91 16.49
CA ASN A 126 4.56 -12.06 16.92
C ASN A 126 4.93 -10.98 17.96
N ARG A 127 6.17 -11.01 18.45
CA ARG A 127 6.66 -10.03 19.44
C ARG A 127 6.51 -8.57 18.95
N LEU A 128 6.75 -8.32 17.66
CA LEU A 128 6.58 -6.99 17.07
C LEU A 128 5.12 -6.52 17.20
N ALA A 129 4.15 -7.34 16.81
CA ALA A 129 2.73 -7.01 16.88
C ALA A 129 2.29 -6.77 18.34
N GLN A 130 2.60 -7.69 19.26
CA GLN A 130 2.22 -7.57 20.67
C GLN A 130 2.81 -6.32 21.34
N GLU A 131 4.08 -6.00 21.09
CA GLU A 131 4.71 -4.79 21.62
C GLU A 131 4.11 -3.52 20.97
N SER A 132 3.84 -3.55 19.67
CA SER A 132 3.24 -2.43 18.94
C SER A 132 1.82 -2.14 19.42
N HIS A 133 1.02 -3.18 19.66
CA HIS A 133 -0.33 -3.06 20.19
C HIS A 133 -0.33 -2.27 21.52
N LYS A 134 0.56 -2.64 22.45
CA LYS A 134 0.72 -1.96 23.75
C LYS A 134 1.09 -0.49 23.59
N LEU A 135 1.89 -0.14 22.59
CA LEU A 135 2.27 1.25 22.32
C LEU A 135 1.14 2.02 21.63
N LEU A 136 0.46 1.43 20.67
CA LEU A 136 -0.66 2.03 19.94
C LEU A 136 -1.82 2.39 20.87
N LYS A 137 -2.14 1.54 21.86
CA LYS A 137 -3.14 1.84 22.91
C LYS A 137 -2.81 3.07 23.76
N LYS A 138 -1.55 3.49 23.81
CA LYS A 138 -1.12 4.69 24.55
C LYS A 138 -1.14 5.97 23.71
N THR A 139 -1.50 5.87 22.44
CA THR A 139 -1.62 7.02 21.54
C THR A 139 -3.03 7.61 21.57
N ASN A 140 -3.19 8.81 21.02
CA ASN A 140 -4.51 9.44 20.82
C ASN A 140 -5.12 9.09 19.44
N LEU A 141 -4.63 8.04 18.79
CA LEU A 141 -5.19 7.58 17.51
C LEU A 141 -6.50 6.82 17.76
N ASN A 142 -7.37 6.78 16.75
CA ASN A 142 -8.54 5.90 16.74
C ASN A 142 -8.11 4.44 16.48
N PHE A 143 -7.35 3.87 17.42
CA PHE A 143 -6.82 2.52 17.34
C PHE A 143 -7.89 1.50 17.75
N ILE A 144 -8.32 0.67 16.80
CA ILE A 144 -9.40 -0.31 17.01
C ILE A 144 -8.89 -1.69 17.47
N GLY A 145 -7.58 -1.86 17.62
CA GLY A 145 -6.97 -3.12 18.01
C GLY A 145 -6.35 -3.89 16.85
N ASN A 146 -6.20 -5.20 17.06
CA ASN A 146 -5.70 -6.10 16.03
C ASN A 146 -6.80 -6.42 15.02
N ILE A 147 -6.40 -6.61 13.76
CA ILE A 147 -7.28 -7.12 12.70
C ILE A 147 -6.61 -8.29 11.99
N GLU A 148 -7.40 -9.22 11.45
CA GLU A 148 -6.90 -10.34 10.67
C GLU A 148 -6.94 -10.05 9.16
N GLY A 149 -6.25 -10.87 8.37
CA GLY A 149 -6.21 -10.73 6.92
C GLY A 149 -7.59 -10.79 6.24
N GLN A 150 -8.55 -11.51 6.84
CA GLN A 150 -9.93 -11.58 6.35
C GLN A 150 -10.74 -10.30 6.59
N ASP A 151 -10.31 -9.45 7.51
CA ASP A 151 -11.04 -8.22 7.86
C ASP A 151 -10.69 -7.04 6.95
N ILE A 152 -9.61 -7.20 6.18
CA ILE A 152 -9.20 -6.27 5.12
C ILE A 152 -10.33 -6.12 4.10
N SER A 153 -10.93 -7.21 3.64
CA SER A 153 -12.02 -7.17 2.65
C SER A 153 -13.35 -6.67 3.23
N LYS A 154 -13.51 -6.69 4.55
CA LYS A 154 -14.67 -6.15 5.27
C LYS A 154 -14.52 -4.68 5.61
N ARG A 155 -13.38 -4.06 5.28
CA ARG A 155 -13.04 -2.67 5.66
C ARG A 155 -13.19 -2.44 7.17
N ALA A 156 -12.66 -3.36 7.97
CA ALA A 156 -12.68 -3.23 9.44
C ALA A 156 -11.90 -2.00 9.93
N ALA A 157 -10.85 -1.59 9.19
CA ALA A 157 -10.08 -0.39 9.43
C ALA A 157 -9.98 0.48 8.16
N ASP A 158 -9.71 1.77 8.36
CA ASP A 158 -9.40 2.70 7.27
C ASP A 158 -7.89 2.72 6.99
N ILE A 159 -7.09 2.43 8.02
CA ILE A 159 -5.63 2.31 7.96
C ILE A 159 -5.23 0.97 8.57
N ILE A 160 -4.45 0.20 7.83
CA ILE A 160 -3.90 -1.09 8.25
C ILE A 160 -2.40 -0.92 8.43
N VAL A 161 -1.96 -1.09 9.68
CA VAL A 161 -0.56 -0.93 10.07
C VAL A 161 0.12 -2.28 10.14
N THR A 162 1.30 -2.40 9.54
CA THR A 162 2.11 -3.63 9.50
C THR A 162 3.58 -3.31 9.22
N ASP A 163 4.48 -4.28 9.42
CA ASP A 163 5.82 -4.23 8.85
C ASP A 163 5.80 -4.41 7.32
N GLY A 164 6.86 -3.95 6.65
CA GLY A 164 6.94 -3.95 5.19
C GLY A 164 7.09 -5.34 4.57
N PHE A 165 7.59 -6.34 5.30
CA PHE A 165 7.64 -7.71 4.78
C PHE A 165 6.21 -8.27 4.67
N THR A 166 5.46 -8.21 5.77
CA THR A 166 4.07 -8.67 5.83
C THR A 166 3.17 -7.85 4.91
N GLY A 167 3.30 -6.52 4.90
CA GLY A 167 2.49 -5.66 4.03
C GLY A 167 2.73 -5.87 2.54
N ASN A 168 3.97 -6.09 2.12
CA ASN A 168 4.26 -6.40 0.73
C ASN A 168 3.68 -7.77 0.32
N ILE A 169 3.71 -8.78 1.19
CA ILE A 169 3.06 -10.08 0.93
C ILE A 169 1.55 -9.91 0.74
N VAL A 170 0.90 -9.15 1.64
CA VAL A 170 -0.54 -8.85 1.53
C VAL A 170 -0.86 -8.14 0.23
N LEU A 171 -0.13 -7.07 -0.10
CA LEU A 171 -0.33 -6.30 -1.32
C LEU A 171 -0.18 -7.20 -2.56
N LYS A 172 0.91 -7.97 -2.66
CA LYS A 172 1.17 -8.84 -3.81
C LYS A 172 0.17 -9.99 -3.93
N THR A 173 -0.35 -10.48 -2.81
CA THR A 173 -1.41 -11.48 -2.80
C THR A 173 -2.71 -10.91 -3.35
N LEU A 174 -3.09 -9.70 -2.93
CA LEU A 174 -4.28 -9.01 -3.44
C LEU A 174 -4.17 -8.69 -4.94
N GLU A 175 -2.99 -8.22 -5.39
CA GLU A 175 -2.72 -7.98 -6.81
C GLU A 175 -2.82 -9.28 -7.64
N GLY A 176 -2.21 -10.38 -7.17
CA GLY A 176 -2.24 -11.67 -7.85
C GLY A 176 -3.64 -12.30 -7.91
N LEU A 177 -4.46 -12.10 -6.87
CA LEU A 177 -5.88 -12.44 -6.90
C LEU A 177 -6.61 -11.58 -7.94
N GLY A 178 -6.36 -10.26 -7.96
CA GLY A 178 -6.84 -9.33 -8.99
C GLY A 178 -6.60 -9.81 -10.41
N ASP A 179 -5.36 -10.15 -10.73
CA ASP A 179 -4.97 -10.66 -12.04
C ASP A 179 -5.68 -11.99 -12.38
N THR A 180 -5.87 -12.87 -11.39
CA THR A 180 -6.58 -14.15 -11.56
C THR A 180 -8.05 -13.92 -11.93
N PHE A 181 -8.75 -13.04 -11.22
CA PHE A 181 -10.14 -12.69 -11.52
C PHE A 181 -10.29 -12.00 -12.89
N MET A 182 -9.35 -11.13 -13.25
CA MET A 182 -9.30 -10.51 -14.58
C MET A 182 -9.14 -11.55 -15.70
N ASN A 183 -8.29 -12.56 -15.50
CA ASN A 183 -8.10 -13.63 -16.47
C ASN A 183 -9.35 -14.52 -16.60
N LEU A 184 -9.98 -14.88 -15.50
CA LEU A 184 -11.25 -15.63 -15.51
C LEU A 184 -12.37 -14.87 -16.24
N ARG A 185 -12.43 -13.55 -16.09
CA ARG A 185 -13.39 -12.71 -16.84
C ARG A 185 -13.22 -12.87 -18.34
N ARG A 186 -11.98 -12.75 -18.82
CA ARG A 186 -11.69 -12.85 -20.25
C ARG A 186 -12.13 -14.22 -20.78
N VAL A 187 -11.79 -15.30 -20.06
CA VAL A 187 -12.22 -16.66 -20.40
C VAL A 187 -13.75 -16.76 -20.46
N GLY A 188 -14.46 -16.25 -19.45
CA GLY A 188 -15.92 -16.22 -19.42
C GLY A 188 -16.53 -15.43 -20.59
N GLN A 189 -15.96 -14.27 -20.93
CA GLN A 189 -16.39 -13.44 -22.06
C GLN A 189 -16.18 -14.16 -23.40
N PHE A 190 -15.03 -14.83 -23.57
CA PHE A 190 -14.76 -15.66 -24.75
C PHE A 190 -15.77 -16.81 -24.89
N LEU A 191 -16.04 -17.54 -23.81
CA LEU A 191 -17.02 -18.64 -23.82
C LEU A 191 -18.44 -18.13 -24.10
N SER A 192 -18.89 -17.06 -23.45
CA SER A 192 -20.22 -16.50 -23.66
C SER A 192 -20.46 -16.04 -25.11
N SER A 193 -19.42 -15.48 -25.74
CA SER A 193 -19.44 -15.06 -27.15
C SER A 193 -19.49 -16.25 -28.10
N ALA A 194 -18.80 -17.35 -27.76
CA ALA A 194 -18.79 -18.57 -28.55
C ALA A 194 -20.12 -19.35 -28.51
N TYR A 195 -20.89 -19.25 -27.42
CA TYR A 195 -22.13 -20.01 -27.22
C TYR A 195 -23.43 -19.19 -27.38
N HIS A 196 -23.37 -17.92 -27.83
CA HIS A 196 -24.54 -17.04 -28.05
C HIS A 196 -25.52 -16.94 -26.85
N LEU A 197 -25.03 -17.05 -25.60
CA LEU A 197 -25.85 -17.01 -24.39
C LEU A 197 -26.22 -15.55 -24.00
N GLN A 198 -27.08 -14.89 -24.77
CA GLN A 198 -27.30 -13.44 -24.69
C GLN A 198 -28.13 -12.96 -23.47
N GLY A 199 -28.96 -13.81 -22.84
CA GLY A 199 -29.86 -13.38 -21.77
C GLY A 199 -29.28 -13.46 -20.35
N HIS A 200 -28.71 -14.62 -19.98
CA HIS A 200 -28.12 -14.84 -18.65
C HIS A 200 -26.69 -14.31 -18.51
N ALA A 201 -25.92 -14.20 -19.61
CA ALA A 201 -24.54 -13.69 -19.57
C ALA A 201 -24.50 -12.18 -19.31
N LEU A 202 -25.48 -11.41 -19.79
CA LEU A 202 -25.55 -9.96 -19.61
C LEU A 202 -25.78 -9.56 -18.14
N LEU A 203 -26.65 -10.26 -17.42
CA LEU A 203 -26.86 -10.06 -15.98
C LEU A 203 -25.62 -10.46 -15.14
N TYR A 204 -24.92 -11.53 -15.55
CA TYR A 204 -23.65 -11.93 -14.94
C TYR A 204 -22.53 -10.91 -15.19
N ASP A 205 -22.46 -10.32 -16.39
CA ASP A 205 -21.40 -9.36 -16.79
C ASP A 205 -21.56 -7.99 -16.10
N VAL A 206 -22.77 -7.56 -15.72
CA VAL A 206 -22.97 -6.30 -14.97
C VAL A 206 -22.51 -6.43 -13.51
N GLY A 207 -22.86 -7.53 -12.84
CA GLY A 207 -22.44 -7.79 -11.46
C GLY A 207 -20.95 -8.07 -11.34
N LEU A 208 -20.42 -8.99 -12.15
CA LEU A 208 -19.00 -9.32 -12.19
C LEU A 208 -18.15 -8.17 -12.74
N GLY A 209 -18.64 -7.44 -13.74
CA GLY A 209 -17.88 -6.36 -14.36
C GLY A 209 -17.54 -5.23 -13.40
N SER A 210 -18.48 -4.90 -12.48
CA SER A 210 -18.26 -3.91 -11.44
C SER A 210 -17.29 -4.39 -10.34
N LEU A 211 -17.40 -5.65 -9.91
CA LEU A 211 -16.46 -6.30 -8.98
C LEU A 211 -15.05 -6.34 -9.55
N ILE A 212 -14.93 -6.70 -10.82
CA ILE A 212 -13.64 -6.88 -11.49
C ILE A 212 -12.94 -5.55 -11.75
N LYS A 213 -13.70 -4.49 -12.07
CA LYS A 213 -13.13 -3.12 -12.16
C LYS A 213 -12.63 -2.60 -10.80
N ARG A 214 -13.21 -3.04 -9.68
CA ARG A 214 -12.73 -2.71 -8.33
C ARG A 214 -11.43 -3.44 -7.98
N MET A 215 -11.21 -4.61 -8.56
CA MET A 215 -9.99 -5.39 -8.37
C MET A 215 -8.83 -4.95 -9.28
N ASP A 216 -9.07 -4.02 -10.21
CA ASP A 216 -8.01 -3.44 -11.04
C ASP A 216 -7.22 -2.40 -10.24
N TYR A 217 -6.11 -2.84 -9.64
CA TYR A 217 -5.20 -1.98 -8.87
C TYR A 217 -4.50 -0.91 -9.74
N ARG A 218 -4.57 -0.99 -11.07
CA ARG A 218 -3.90 -0.05 -11.99
C ARG A 218 -4.67 1.25 -12.19
N GLU A 219 -5.98 1.22 -11.95
CA GLU A 219 -6.88 2.38 -12.07
C GLU A 219 -6.75 3.33 -10.87
N TYR A 220 -6.18 2.86 -9.75
CA TYR A 220 -6.10 3.61 -8.51
C TYR A 220 -4.65 3.96 -8.19
N GLY A 221 -4.41 5.21 -7.79
CA GLY A 221 -3.09 5.82 -7.68
C GLY A 221 -2.03 4.94 -7.01
N GLY A 222 -0.79 5.02 -7.53
CA GLY A 222 0.33 4.22 -7.05
C GLY A 222 0.71 4.48 -5.59
N SER A 223 1.57 3.62 -5.05
CA SER A 223 1.98 3.71 -3.65
C SER A 223 2.76 5.00 -3.35
N CYS A 224 2.45 5.63 -2.22
CA CYS A 224 3.09 6.85 -1.75
C CYS A 224 4.20 6.53 -0.75
N LEU A 225 5.36 7.16 -0.86
CA LEU A 225 6.40 7.10 0.17
C LEU A 225 6.13 8.18 1.21
N LEU A 226 5.66 7.80 2.40
CA LEU A 226 5.32 8.73 3.47
C LEU A 226 6.50 8.96 4.40
N GLY A 227 6.68 10.20 4.86
CA GLY A 227 7.72 10.59 5.81
C GLY A 227 9.06 10.98 5.18
N VAL A 228 9.07 11.26 3.87
CA VAL A 228 10.15 11.93 3.14
C VAL A 228 9.83 13.39 2.89
#